data_AF-A0A7Y0Q335-F1
#
_entry.id   AF-A0A7Y0Q335-F1
#
_cell.length_a   1.000
_cell.length_b   1.000
_cell.length_c   1.000
_cell.angle_alpha   90.00
_cell.angle_beta   90.00
_cell.angle_gamma   90.00
#
_symmetry.space_group_name_H-M   'P 1'
#
loop_
_entity.id
_entity.type
_entity.pdbx_description
1 polymer ?
#
loop_
_entity_poly.entity_id
_entity_poly.type
_entity_poly.pdbx_seq_one_letter_code
_entity_poly.pdbx_strand_id
1 'polypeptide(L)'
;MAINVEPSSADAEWVTIEVNRDDCQHAVVAINREALKSIINTDPRPPEIILDLLCERAVKRMPVPNSADGVRLITPYNLGLVWPK
;
A
#
# COMPACT_ATOMS: atom_id res chain seq x y z
N MET A 1 -2.73 15.25 7.43
CA MET A 1 -2.69 14.23 6.36
C MET A 1 -4.06 13.57 6.32
N ALA A 2 -4.70 13.54 5.16
CA ALA A 2 -5.98 12.88 4.98
C ALA A 2 -5.78 11.86 3.85
N ILE A 3 -5.87 10.58 4.19
CA ILE A 3 -5.82 9.49 3.21
C ILE A 3 -7.22 9.43 2.60
N ASN A 4 -7.35 9.80 1.33
CA ASN A 4 -8.61 9.63 0.61
C ASN A 4 -8.62 8.21 0.02
N VAL A 5 -9.43 7.34 0.62
CA VAL A 5 -9.62 5.97 0.12
C VAL A 5 -10.85 6.00 -0.78
N GLU A 6 -10.66 6.00 -2.10
CA GLU A 6 -11.77 5.84 -3.04
C GLU A 6 -12.28 4.39 -2.98
N PRO A 7 -13.56 4.15 -2.62
CA PRO A 7 -14.13 2.81 -2.61
C PRO A 7 -14.53 2.42 -4.05
N SER A 8 -13.55 2.06 -4.87
CA SER A 8 -13.85 1.51 -6.19
C SER A 8 -14.27 0.05 -6.05
N SER A 9 -15.56 -0.21 -6.30
CA SER A 9 -16.21 -1.51 -6.54
C SER A 9 -16.12 -2.59 -5.44
N ALA A 10 -17.27 -3.24 -5.17
CA ALA A 10 -17.47 -4.27 -4.16
C ALA A 10 -16.64 -5.57 -4.36
N ASP A 11 -15.85 -5.65 -5.44
CA ASP A 11 -14.98 -6.78 -5.82
C ASP A 11 -13.51 -6.38 -6.06
N ALA A 12 -13.09 -5.18 -5.63
CA ALA A 12 -11.69 -4.78 -5.80
C ALA A 12 -10.77 -5.58 -4.88
N GLU A 13 -10.07 -6.55 -5.44
CA GLU A 13 -8.95 -7.30 -4.84
C GLU A 13 -7.87 -6.37 -4.22
N TRP A 14 -7.85 -5.12 -4.68
CA TRP A 14 -6.83 -4.12 -4.39
C TRP A 14 -7.40 -2.93 -3.61
N VAL A 15 -6.63 -2.48 -2.62
CA VAL A 15 -6.83 -1.21 -1.92
C VAL A 15 -5.82 -0.22 -2.48
N THR A 16 -6.30 0.71 -3.31
CA THR A 16 -5.45 1.73 -3.95
C THR A 16 -5.36 2.97 -3.08
N ILE A 17 -4.14 3.45 -2.88
CA ILE A 17 -3.81 4.60 -2.06
C ILE A 17 -2.89 5.50 -2.87
N GLU A 18 -3.32 6.74 -3.05
CA GLU A 18 -2.49 7.80 -3.61
C GLU A 18 -1.60 8.40 -2.53
N VAL A 19 -0.30 8.34 -2.75
CA VAL A 19 0.71 8.89 -1.85
C VAL A 19 1.23 10.17 -2.49
N ASN A 20 0.82 11.29 -1.92
CA ASN A 20 1.31 12.60 -2.31
C ASN A 20 2.31 13.09 -1.27
N ARG A 21 3.56 13.33 -1.69
CA ARG A 21 4.63 13.87 -0.84
C ARG A 21 5.15 15.15 -1.46
N ASP A 22 5.40 16.16 -0.63
CA ASP A 22 5.86 17.49 -1.06
C ASP A 22 7.20 17.45 -1.83
N ASP A 23 7.96 16.38 -1.68
CA ASP A 23 9.33 16.19 -2.17
C ASP A 23 9.48 15.01 -3.16
N CYS A 24 8.41 14.27 -3.48
CA CYS A 24 8.47 13.12 -4.39
C CYS A 24 7.30 13.08 -5.38
N GLN A 25 7.59 12.60 -6.58
CA GLN A 25 6.60 12.34 -7.64
C GLN A 25 5.39 11.59 -7.08
N HIS A 26 4.19 12.03 -7.46
CA HIS A 26 2.92 11.38 -7.15
C HIS A 26 3.05 9.86 -7.34
N ALA A 27 2.78 9.10 -6.28
CA ALA A 27 2.97 7.66 -6.25
C ALA A 27 1.65 6.97 -5.94
N VAL A 28 1.23 6.04 -6.79
CA VAL A 28 0.07 5.19 -6.53
C VAL A 28 0.54 3.85 -5.98
N VAL A 29 0.02 3.46 -4.83
CA VAL A 29 0.29 2.18 -4.17
C VAL A 29 -1.02 1.39 -4.10
N ALA A 30 -1.04 0.16 -4.61
CA ALA A 30 -2.20 -0.71 -4.49
C ALA A 30 -1.84 -1.95 -3.68
N ILE A 31 -2.63 -2.23 -2.65
CA ILE A 31 -2.36 -3.29 -1.68
C ILE A 31 -3.40 -4.38 -1.82
N ASN A 32 -2.96 -5.62 -2.04
CA ASN A 32 -3.86 -6.76 -2.06
C ASN A 32 -4.54 -6.93 -0.69
N ARG A 33 -5.86 -7.13 -0.69
CA ARG A 33 -6.65 -7.25 0.56
C ARG A 33 -6.23 -8.42 1.44
N GLU A 34 -5.80 -9.54 0.86
CA GLU A 34 -5.31 -10.70 1.62
C GLU A 34 -4.03 -10.35 2.38
N ALA A 35 -3.08 -9.69 1.70
CA ALA A 35 -1.85 -9.20 2.32
C ALA A 35 -2.16 -8.21 3.45
N LEU A 36 -3.08 -7.27 3.22
CA LEU A 36 -3.48 -6.28 4.22
C LEU A 36 -4.15 -6.95 5.45
N LYS A 37 -5.07 -7.90 5.23
CA LYS A 37 -5.72 -8.65 6.31
C LYS A 37 -4.70 -9.45 7.14
N SER A 38 -3.71 -10.06 6.50
CA SER A 38 -2.66 -10.79 7.21
C SER A 38 -1.89 -9.89 8.19
N ILE A 39 -1.66 -8.62 7.83
CA ILE A 39 -0.95 -7.67 8.68
C ILE A 39 -1.84 -7.19 9.81
N ILE A 40 -3.07 -6.75 9.51
CA ILE A 40 -4.02 -6.23 10.51
C ILE A 40 -4.35 -7.28 11.57
N ASN A 41 -4.43 -8.56 11.20
CA ASN A 41 -4.67 -9.64 12.15
C ASN A 41 -3.45 -9.94 13.06
N THR A 42 -2.24 -9.57 12.64
CA THR A 42 -0.99 -9.88 13.36
C THR A 42 -0.49 -8.69 14.17
N ASP A 43 -0.75 -7.48 13.68
CA ASP A 43 -0.24 -6.24 14.25
C ASP A 43 -1.32 -5.51 15.06
N PRO A 44 -1.06 -5.15 16.34
CA PRO A 44 -2.05 -4.50 17.19
C PRO A 44 -2.28 -3.01 16.88
N ARG A 45 -1.52 -2.42 15.94
CA ARG A 45 -1.64 -0.99 15.60
C ARG A 45 -2.93 -0.69 14.83
N PRO A 46 -3.45 0.55 14.93
CA PRO A 46 -4.56 1.00 14.12
C PRO A 46 -4.32 0.79 12.61
N PRO A 47 -5.35 0.39 11.84
CA PRO A 47 -5.24 0.17 10.39
C PRO A 47 -4.68 1.37 9.63
N GLU A 48 -5.00 2.59 10.06
CA GLU A 48 -4.53 3.83 9.44
C GLU A 48 -3.00 3.92 9.51
N ILE A 49 -2.42 3.60 10.66
CA ILE A 49 -0.97 3.60 10.88
C ILE A 49 -0.29 2.51 10.04
N ILE A 50 -0.94 1.35 9.91
CA ILE A 50 -0.43 0.25 9.09
C ILE A 50 -0.38 0.66 7.60
N LEU A 51 -1.45 1.29 7.11
CA LEU A 51 -1.54 1.77 5.73
C LEU A 51 -0.48 2.84 5.43
N ASP A 52 -0.31 3.81 6.32
CA ASP A 52 0.72 4.84 6.19
C ASP A 52 2.11 4.19 6.09
N LEU A 53 2.45 3.33 7.04
CA LEU A 53 3.76 2.64 7.05
C LEU A 53 3.99 1.79 5.80
N LEU A 54 2.97 1.09 5.31
CA LEU A 54 3.06 0.30 4.08
C LEU A 54 3.33 1.20 2.87
N CYS A 55 2.59 2.29 2.74
CA CYS A 55 2.74 3.24 1.65
C CYS A 55 4.11 3.89 1.65
N GLU A 56 4.58 4.38 2.81
CA GLU A 56 5.90 4.99 2.95
C GLU A 56 7.02 4.03 2.59
N ARG A 57 6.92 2.79 3.08
CA ARG A 57 7.93 1.77 2.80
C ARG A 57 7.85 1.29 1.35
N ALA A 58 6.68 1.22 0.75
CA ALA A 58 6.52 0.89 -0.66
C ALA A 58 7.23 1.92 -1.54
N VAL A 59 7.00 3.22 -1.32
CA VAL A 59 7.68 4.28 -2.08
C VAL A 59 9.20 4.21 -1.89
N LYS A 60 9.68 3.93 -0.66
CA LYS A 60 11.11 3.88 -0.34
C LYS A 60 11.83 2.62 -0.84
N ARG A 61 11.18 1.46 -0.76
CA ARG A 61 11.77 0.14 -1.06
C ARG A 61 11.49 -0.33 -2.48
N MET A 62 10.45 0.21 -3.12
CA MET A 62 10.07 -0.06 -4.51
C MET A 62 10.14 1.26 -5.31
N PRO A 63 11.33 1.78 -5.64
CA PRO A 63 11.46 3.05 -6.33
C PRO A 63 10.82 3.03 -7.72
N VAL A 64 10.85 1.88 -8.40
CA VAL A 64 10.23 1.66 -9.72
C VAL A 64 8.88 0.96 -9.54
N PRO A 65 7.79 1.46 -10.14
CA PRO A 65 6.52 0.76 -10.17
C PRO A 65 6.63 -0.62 -10.80
N ASN A 66 5.93 -1.60 -10.23
CA ASN A 66 5.94 -3.00 -10.66
C ASN A 66 4.66 -3.42 -11.40
N SER A 67 3.76 -2.45 -11.70
CA SER A 67 2.63 -2.61 -12.62
C SER A 67 2.89 -1.90 -13.95
N ALA A 68 2.26 -2.37 -15.02
CA ALA A 68 2.24 -1.71 -16.33
C ALA A 68 1.60 -0.30 -16.26
N ASP A 69 0.69 -0.08 -15.32
CA ASP A 69 -0.03 1.19 -15.13
C ASP A 69 0.73 2.22 -14.29
N GLY A 70 2.00 1.97 -13.97
CA GLY A 70 2.79 2.86 -13.11
C GLY A 70 2.44 2.78 -11.62
N VAL A 71 1.68 1.76 -11.21
CA VAL A 71 1.27 1.50 -9.82
C VAL A 71 2.28 0.59 -9.10
N ARG A 72 2.49 0.82 -7.81
CA ARG A 72 3.22 -0.08 -6.91
C ARG A 72 2.26 -1.07 -6.27
N LEU A 73 2.27 -2.30 -6.76
CA LEU A 73 1.46 -3.42 -6.26
C LEU A 73 2.15 -4.09 -5.07
N ILE A 74 1.48 -4.12 -3.93
CA ILE A 74 1.84 -4.91 -2.76
C ILE A 74 0.98 -6.18 -2.77
N THR A 75 1.64 -7.32 -2.94
CA THR A 75 1.05 -8.67 -2.95
C THR A 75 1.61 -9.50 -1.82
N PRO A 76 0.99 -10.64 -1.47
CA PRO A 76 1.56 -11.57 -0.49
C PRO A 76 3.01 -11.99 -0.82
N TYR A 77 3.36 -12.05 -2.10
CA TYR A 77 4.70 -12.44 -2.56
C TYR A 77 5.79 -11.40 -2.28
N ASN A 78 5.45 -10.11 -2.38
CA ASN A 78 6.41 -9.02 -2.20
C ASN A 78 6.20 -8.23 -0.91
N LEU A 79 5.22 -8.64 -0.09
CA LEU A 79 4.91 -8.03 1.20
C LEU A 79 6.15 -7.94 2.10
N GLY A 80 7.01 -8.97 2.08
CA GLY A 80 8.26 -8.97 2.85
C GLY A 80 9.23 -7.82 2.55
N LEU A 81 9.11 -7.16 1.39
CA LEU A 81 9.95 -6.00 1.02
C LEU A 81 9.54 -4.73 1.75
N VAL A 82 8.27 -4.61 2.10
CA VAL A 82 7.66 -3.42 2.74
C VAL A 82 7.25 -3.69 4.19
N TRP A 83 7.04 -4.96 4.53
CA TRP A 83 6.66 -5.42 5.85
C TRP A 83 7.52 -6.63 6.24
N PRO A 84 8.70 -6.39 6.85
CA PRO A 84 9.52 -7.48 7.36
C PRO A 84 8.76 -8.22 8.47
N LYS A 85 8.95 -9.55 8.52
CA LYS A 85 8.41 -10.42 9.58
C LYS A 85 8.95 -10.03 10.95
#